data_AF-S2RS90-F1
#
_entry.id   AF-S2RS90-F1
#
_cell.length_a   1.000
_cell.length_b   1.000
_cell.length_c   1.000
_cell.angle_alpha   90.00
_cell.angle_beta   90.00
_cell.angle_gamma   90.00
#
_symmetry.space_group_name_H-M   'P 1'
#
loop_
_entity.id
_entity.type
_entity.pdbx_description
1 polymer ?
#
loop_
_entity_poly.entity_id
_entity_poly.type
_entity_poly.pdbx_seq_one_letter_code
_entity_poly.pdbx_strand_id
1 'polypeptide(L)'
;DKDKKILPEMAKIAGIDLQSYGLAMLKAGTNLAAKSDMDIIEGDAKSFTMGGKSIRIGQVNTVDLNDIYARQDELISAMTKEAQAKGYDDFLLIATDILDSNSTGFAVGADRDKIASAFNEQFDKDARLALPGVVSRKKQVVPPMQSTFEG
;
A
#
# COMPACT_ATOMS: atom_id res chain seq x y z
N ASP A 1 18.91 10.49 10.71
CA ASP A 1 19.71 11.58 11.30
C ASP A 1 20.58 12.35 10.32
N LYS A 2 21.30 11.69 9.40
CA LYS A 2 22.08 12.40 8.37
C LYS A 2 21.19 13.13 7.37
N ASP A 3 20.09 12.52 6.94
CA ASP A 3 19.16 13.13 5.96
C ASP A 3 18.55 14.43 6.49
N LYS A 4 18.07 14.42 7.75
CA LYS A 4 17.51 15.60 8.40
C LYS A 4 18.49 16.78 8.51
N LYS A 5 19.80 16.50 8.59
CA LYS A 5 20.85 17.52 8.69
C LYS A 5 21.22 18.13 7.33
N ILE A 6 21.14 17.34 6.26
CA ILE A 6 21.56 17.76 4.92
C ILE A 6 20.42 18.48 4.18
N LEU A 7 19.17 18.12 4.43
CA LEU A 7 18.01 18.71 3.74
C LEU A 7 17.94 20.24 3.79
N PRO A 8 18.21 20.94 4.92
CA PRO A 8 18.22 22.40 4.95
C PRO A 8 19.31 23.02 4.07
N GLU A 9 20.49 22.40 3.99
CA GLU A 9 21.59 22.87 3.14
C GLU A 9 21.22 22.73 1.66
N MET A 10 20.64 21.58 1.29
CA MET A 10 20.18 21.35 -0.08
C MET A 10 19.04 22.30 -0.47
N ALA A 11 18.09 22.55 0.43
CA ALA A 11 16.98 23.48 0.19
C ALA A 11 17.49 24.91 -0.05
N LYS A 12 18.51 25.35 0.71
CA LYS A 12 19.16 26.65 0.52
C LYS A 12 19.85 26.76 -0.84
N ILE A 13 20.56 25.71 -1.28
CA ILE A 13 21.22 25.68 -2.59
C ILE A 13 20.18 25.72 -3.72
N ALA A 14 19.08 24.98 -3.58
CA ALA A 14 18.00 24.93 -4.56
C ALA A 14 17.07 26.16 -4.53
N GLY A 15 17.16 27.01 -3.51
CA GLY A 15 16.30 28.19 -3.36
C GLY A 15 14.83 27.85 -3.09
N ILE A 16 14.56 26.73 -2.41
CA ILE A 16 13.21 26.22 -2.15
C ILE A 16 12.86 26.27 -0.67
N ASP A 17 11.58 26.46 -0.35
CA ASP A 17 11.05 26.16 0.97
C ASP A 17 10.82 24.64 1.10
N LEU A 18 11.55 24.00 2.01
CA LEU A 18 11.57 22.54 2.13
C LEU A 18 10.19 21.95 2.43
N GLN A 19 9.40 22.62 3.27
CA GLN A 19 8.09 22.12 3.68
C GLN A 19 7.07 22.23 2.55
N SER A 20 6.96 23.41 1.94
CA SER A 20 6.02 23.67 0.84
C SER A 20 6.39 22.83 -0.39
N TYR A 21 7.69 22.75 -0.73
CA TYR A 21 8.17 21.92 -1.82
C TYR A 21 7.93 20.43 -1.55
N GLY A 22 8.26 19.96 -0.34
CA GLY A 22 8.05 18.57 0.07
C GLY A 22 6.58 18.18 -0.05
N LEU A 23 5.66 18.98 0.49
CA LEU A 23 4.23 18.70 0.40
C LEU A 23 3.73 18.73 -1.05
N ALA A 24 4.16 19.71 -1.86
CA ALA A 24 3.77 19.78 -3.27
C ALA A 24 4.30 18.58 -4.07
N MET A 25 5.54 18.16 -3.82
CA MET A 25 6.16 16.98 -4.43
C MET A 25 5.41 15.69 -4.04
N LEU A 26 5.07 15.54 -2.77
CA LEU A 26 4.32 14.38 -2.27
C LEU A 26 2.91 14.34 -2.88
N LYS A 27 2.20 15.47 -2.95
CA LYS A 27 0.89 15.56 -3.62
C LYS A 27 0.98 15.23 -5.11
N ALA A 28 1.99 15.74 -5.81
CA ALA A 28 2.19 15.44 -7.22
C ALA A 28 2.47 13.94 -7.45
N GLY A 29 3.27 13.30 -6.59
CA GLY A 29 3.58 11.87 -6.66
C GLY A 29 2.41 10.95 -6.28
N THR A 30 1.42 11.49 -5.58
CA THR A 30 0.22 10.76 -5.10
C THR A 30 -1.05 11.14 -5.85
N ASN A 31 -0.95 11.77 -7.02
CA ASN A 31 -2.12 12.07 -7.82
C ASN A 31 -2.76 10.78 -8.40
N LEU A 32 -3.63 10.15 -7.62
CA LEU A 32 -4.32 8.92 -7.97
C LEU A 32 -5.43 9.16 -8.99
N ALA A 33 -6.01 10.36 -9.03
CA ALA A 33 -7.09 10.72 -9.96
C ALA A 33 -6.66 10.59 -11.44
N ALA A 34 -5.37 10.74 -11.73
CA ALA A 34 -4.81 10.59 -13.07
C ALA A 34 -4.46 9.14 -13.44
N LYS A 35 -4.57 8.18 -12.51
CA LYS A 35 -4.20 6.77 -12.72
C LYS A 35 -5.43 5.88 -12.85
N SER A 36 -5.38 4.89 -13.74
CA SER A 36 -6.39 3.85 -13.79
C SER A 36 -6.30 2.93 -12.55
N ASP A 37 -7.36 2.19 -12.25
CA ASP A 37 -7.33 1.22 -11.13
C ASP A 37 -6.26 0.14 -11.36
N MET A 38 -6.05 -0.26 -12.63
CA MET A 38 -4.98 -1.19 -12.99
C MET A 38 -3.59 -0.61 -12.69
N ASP A 39 -3.33 0.63 -13.07
CA ASP A 39 -2.06 1.31 -12.79
C ASP A 39 -1.80 1.43 -11.28
N ILE A 40 -2.86 1.60 -10.48
CA ILE A 40 -2.76 1.67 -9.02
C ILE A 40 -2.35 0.31 -8.45
N ILE A 41 -3.03 -0.77 -8.84
CA ILE A 41 -2.77 -2.10 -8.27
C ILE A 41 -1.47 -2.73 -8.79
N GLU A 42 -1.00 -2.34 -9.98
CA GLU A 42 0.25 -2.84 -10.56
C GLU A 42 1.49 -1.99 -10.22
N GLY A 43 1.30 -0.69 -9.95
CA GLY A 43 2.36 0.32 -9.88
C GLY A 43 3.53 -0.02 -8.95
N ASP A 44 3.27 -0.36 -7.69
CA ASP A 44 4.26 -0.97 -6.79
C ASP A 44 3.74 -2.28 -6.23
N ALA A 45 3.65 -3.29 -7.10
CA ALA A 45 3.27 -4.63 -6.69
C ALA A 45 4.36 -5.68 -6.93
N LYS A 46 4.46 -6.62 -5.99
CA LYS A 46 5.39 -7.75 -6.04
C LYS A 46 4.65 -9.05 -5.73
N SER A 47 5.07 -10.12 -6.39
CA SER A 47 4.53 -11.46 -6.18
C SER A 47 5.46 -12.25 -5.27
N PHE A 48 4.88 -13.03 -4.39
CA PHE A 48 5.57 -13.86 -3.42
C PHE A 48 4.96 -15.25 -3.42
N THR A 49 5.78 -16.25 -3.12
CA THR A 49 5.29 -17.58 -2.80
C THR A 49 5.47 -17.78 -1.31
N MET A 50 4.38 -17.97 -0.57
CA MET A 50 4.39 -18.13 0.89
C MET A 50 3.52 -19.33 1.26
N GLY A 51 4.06 -20.33 1.95
CA GLY A 51 3.30 -21.54 2.31
C GLY A 51 2.73 -22.30 1.09
N GLY A 52 3.39 -22.24 -0.07
CA GLY A 52 2.90 -22.82 -1.32
C GLY A 52 1.83 -22.01 -2.05
N LYS A 53 1.44 -20.85 -1.52
CA LYS A 53 0.46 -19.92 -2.11
C LYS A 53 1.12 -18.81 -2.88
N SER A 54 0.56 -18.47 -4.04
CA SER A 54 0.99 -17.35 -4.88
C SER A 54 0.25 -16.07 -4.46
N ILE A 55 0.95 -15.16 -3.79
CA ILE A 55 0.37 -13.95 -3.19
C ILE A 55 0.93 -12.70 -3.89
N ARG A 56 0.05 -11.81 -4.37
CA ARG A 56 0.41 -10.50 -4.90
C ARG A 56 0.24 -9.44 -3.81
N ILE A 57 1.26 -8.59 -3.61
CA ILE A 57 1.23 -7.49 -2.64
C ILE A 57 1.54 -6.17 -3.34
N GLY A 58 0.51 -5.37 -3.54
CA GLY A 58 0.56 -4.00 -4.06
C GLY A 58 0.66 -2.96 -2.94
N GLN A 59 1.36 -1.86 -3.21
CA GLN A 59 1.39 -0.69 -2.35
C GLN A 59 1.12 0.57 -3.19
N VAL A 60 0.29 1.47 -2.66
CA VAL A 60 0.03 2.78 -3.25
C VAL A 60 0.14 3.85 -2.17
N ASN A 61 0.84 4.94 -2.47
CA ASN A 61 0.92 6.08 -1.58
C ASN A 61 -0.19 7.08 -1.92
N THR A 62 -0.80 7.65 -0.89
CA THR A 62 -1.77 8.74 -0.99
C THR A 62 -1.52 9.76 0.11
N VAL A 63 -1.99 10.99 -0.10
CA VAL A 63 -2.08 12.03 0.94
C VAL A 63 -3.47 12.09 1.57
N ASP A 64 -4.44 11.35 1.02
CA ASP A 64 -5.80 11.21 1.53
C ASP A 64 -6.33 9.80 1.22
N LEU A 65 -6.65 9.03 2.26
CA LEU A 65 -7.23 7.70 2.09
C LEU A 65 -8.65 7.74 1.52
N ASN A 66 -9.36 8.86 1.62
CA ASN A 66 -10.70 9.00 1.04
C ASN A 66 -10.69 8.86 -0.48
N ASP A 67 -9.62 9.27 -1.16
CA ASP A 67 -9.46 9.08 -2.61
C ASP A 67 -9.40 7.59 -2.99
N ILE A 68 -8.85 6.76 -2.10
CA ILE A 68 -8.81 5.31 -2.26
C ILE A 68 -10.16 4.70 -1.92
N TYR A 69 -10.78 5.13 -0.82
CA TYR A 69 -12.10 4.64 -0.40
C TYR A 69 -13.19 4.92 -1.44
N ALA A 70 -13.13 6.07 -2.12
CA ALA A 70 -14.06 6.43 -3.19
C ALA A 70 -13.97 5.53 -4.43
N ARG A 71 -12.87 4.78 -4.59
CA ARG A 71 -12.60 3.86 -5.72
C ARG A 71 -12.50 2.40 -5.29
N GLN A 72 -12.90 2.10 -4.06
CA GLN A 72 -12.64 0.82 -3.44
C GLN A 72 -13.24 -0.33 -4.24
N ASP A 73 -14.48 -0.19 -4.70
CA ASP A 73 -15.19 -1.25 -5.42
C ASP A 73 -14.52 -1.55 -6.77
N GLU A 74 -14.09 -0.50 -7.48
CA GLU A 74 -13.35 -0.60 -8.73
C GLU A 74 -11.96 -1.23 -8.53
N LEU A 75 -11.24 -0.85 -7.45
CA LEU A 75 -9.96 -1.43 -7.08
C LEU A 75 -10.11 -2.92 -6.74
N ILE A 76 -11.11 -3.30 -5.93
CA ILE A 76 -11.39 -4.71 -5.59
C ILE A 76 -11.73 -5.50 -6.86
N SER A 77 -12.50 -4.93 -7.78
CA SER A 77 -12.82 -5.55 -9.07
C SER A 77 -11.57 -5.76 -9.92
N ALA A 78 -10.71 -4.76 -10.02
CA ALA A 78 -9.44 -4.83 -10.74
C ALA A 78 -8.49 -5.87 -10.12
N MET A 79 -8.35 -5.89 -8.80
CA MET A 79 -7.55 -6.89 -8.07
C MET A 79 -8.04 -8.30 -8.32
N THR A 80 -9.37 -8.50 -8.30
CA THR A 80 -9.98 -9.83 -8.51
C THR A 80 -9.74 -10.31 -9.94
N LYS A 81 -9.93 -9.44 -10.95
CA LYS A 81 -9.65 -9.76 -12.35
C LYS A 81 -8.17 -10.10 -12.57
N GLU A 82 -7.26 -9.32 -11.98
CA GLU A 82 -5.83 -9.55 -12.11
C GLU A 82 -5.39 -10.84 -11.40
N ALA A 83 -5.91 -11.11 -10.20
CA ALA A 83 -5.67 -12.37 -9.49
C ALA A 83 -6.11 -13.58 -10.31
N GLN A 84 -7.30 -13.53 -10.92
CA GLN A 84 -7.79 -14.57 -11.81
C GLN A 84 -6.95 -14.71 -13.08
N ALA A 85 -6.58 -13.60 -13.72
CA ALA A 85 -5.81 -13.60 -14.97
C ALA A 85 -4.38 -14.14 -14.79
N LYS A 86 -3.75 -13.88 -13.64
CA LYS A 86 -2.37 -14.31 -13.34
C LYS A 86 -2.28 -15.56 -12.48
N GLY A 87 -3.40 -16.07 -11.97
CA GLY A 87 -3.43 -17.23 -11.07
C GLY A 87 -2.81 -16.96 -9.71
N TYR A 88 -3.06 -15.77 -9.13
CA TYR A 88 -2.74 -15.51 -7.73
C TYR A 88 -3.81 -16.13 -6.82
N ASP A 89 -3.38 -16.83 -5.77
CA ASP A 89 -4.28 -17.33 -4.72
C ASP A 89 -4.89 -16.16 -3.94
N ASP A 90 -4.08 -15.14 -3.66
CA ASP A 90 -4.48 -13.93 -2.94
C ASP A 90 -3.79 -12.68 -3.49
N PHE A 91 -4.47 -11.55 -3.34
CA PHE A 91 -3.95 -10.23 -3.65
C PHE A 91 -4.28 -9.27 -2.51
N LEU A 92 -3.24 -8.73 -1.87
CA LEU A 92 -3.30 -7.63 -0.90
C LEU A 92 -2.87 -6.30 -1.55
N LEU A 93 -3.72 -5.28 -1.51
CA LEU A 93 -3.37 -3.89 -1.82
C LEU A 93 -3.27 -3.10 -0.52
N ILE A 94 -2.19 -2.33 -0.37
CA ILE A 94 -1.97 -1.47 0.80
C ILE A 94 -1.93 -0.02 0.33
N ALA A 95 -2.89 0.78 0.78
CA ALA A 95 -2.88 2.22 0.58
C ALA A 95 -2.28 2.90 1.81
N THR A 96 -1.17 3.61 1.63
CA THR A 96 -0.42 4.28 2.70
C THR A 96 -0.64 5.79 2.64
N ASP A 97 -1.19 6.34 3.71
CA ASP A 97 -1.15 7.78 3.98
C ASP A 97 0.27 8.18 4.37
N ILE A 98 0.92 8.94 3.50
CA ILE A 98 2.30 9.36 3.69
C ILE A 98 2.46 10.56 4.64
N LEU A 99 1.37 11.23 5.00
CA LEU A 99 1.37 12.32 5.96
C LEU A 99 1.25 11.76 7.38
N ASP A 100 0.29 10.86 7.59
CA ASP A 100 0.01 10.27 8.91
C ASP A 100 0.74 8.95 9.17
N SER A 101 1.46 8.41 8.18
CA SER A 101 2.21 7.16 8.27
C SER A 101 1.36 5.94 8.66
N ASN A 102 0.09 5.95 8.25
CA ASN A 102 -0.87 4.87 8.46
C ASN A 102 -1.29 4.26 7.13
N SER A 103 -1.70 3.00 7.15
CA SER A 103 -2.21 2.33 5.95
C SER A 103 -3.57 1.69 6.17
N THR A 104 -4.27 1.46 5.07
CA THR A 104 -5.42 0.57 4.97
C THR A 104 -5.13 -0.52 3.93
N GLY A 105 -5.56 -1.74 4.21
CA GLY A 105 -5.42 -2.89 3.34
C GLY A 105 -6.75 -3.32 2.72
N PHE A 106 -6.68 -3.80 1.48
CA PHE A 106 -7.77 -4.49 0.79
C PHE A 106 -7.24 -5.84 0.35
N ALA A 107 -8.01 -6.90 0.53
CA ALA A 107 -7.59 -8.23 0.12
C ALA A 107 -8.68 -8.96 -0.63
N VAL A 108 -8.30 -9.66 -1.69
CA VAL A 108 -9.13 -10.60 -2.43
C VAL A 108 -8.40 -11.94 -2.52
N GLY A 109 -9.14 -13.04 -2.55
CA GLY A 109 -8.57 -14.38 -2.54
C GLY A 109 -9.19 -15.29 -1.50
N ALA A 110 -8.74 -16.54 -1.46
CA ALA A 110 -9.29 -17.58 -0.60
C ALA A 110 -8.84 -17.44 0.87
N ASP A 111 -7.67 -16.88 1.10
CA ASP A 111 -7.01 -16.83 2.41
C ASP A 111 -7.08 -15.41 3.02
N ARG A 112 -8.11 -14.63 2.65
CA ARG A 112 -8.34 -13.24 3.13
C ARG A 112 -8.26 -13.11 4.65
N ASP A 113 -8.94 -13.96 5.42
CA ASP A 113 -8.92 -13.88 6.88
C ASP A 113 -7.53 -14.24 7.46
N LYS A 114 -6.79 -15.11 6.77
CA LYS A 114 -5.41 -15.44 7.13
C LYS A 114 -4.49 -14.22 6.93
N ILE A 115 -4.69 -13.44 5.87
CA ILE A 115 -4.00 -12.17 5.66
C ILE A 115 -4.26 -11.22 6.84
N ALA A 116 -5.52 -11.04 7.26
CA ALA A 116 -5.84 -10.18 8.38
C ALA A 116 -5.16 -10.64 9.69
N SER A 117 -5.15 -11.95 9.92
CA SER A 117 -4.49 -12.55 11.10
C SER A 117 -2.98 -12.28 11.16
N ALA A 118 -2.30 -12.11 10.01
CA ALA A 118 -0.89 -11.76 9.97
C ALA A 118 -0.59 -10.41 10.63
N PHE A 119 -1.59 -9.52 10.68
CA PHE A 119 -1.47 -8.21 11.30
C PHE A 119 -2.14 -8.15 12.69
N ASN A 120 -2.71 -9.26 13.17
CA ASN A 120 -3.60 -9.30 14.35
C ASN A 120 -4.80 -8.35 14.23
N GLU A 121 -5.29 -8.19 13.01
CA GLU A 121 -6.38 -7.27 12.68
C GLU A 121 -7.55 -8.03 12.06
N GLN A 122 -8.67 -7.34 11.87
CA GLN A 122 -9.86 -7.87 11.20
C GLN A 122 -10.34 -6.89 10.15
N PHE A 123 -11.02 -7.41 9.13
CA PHE A 123 -11.71 -6.53 8.19
C PHE A 123 -12.92 -5.88 8.84
N ASP A 124 -13.08 -4.58 8.62
CA ASP A 124 -14.28 -3.87 9.04
C ASP A 124 -15.50 -4.22 8.16
N LYS A 125 -16.64 -3.60 8.48
CA LYS A 125 -17.90 -3.75 7.74
C LYS A 125 -17.81 -3.35 6.26
N ASP A 126 -16.83 -2.50 5.93
CA ASP A 126 -16.58 -1.99 4.58
C ASP A 126 -15.44 -2.76 3.91
N ALA A 127 -15.07 -3.92 4.43
CA ALA A 127 -14.03 -4.80 3.90
C ALA A 127 -12.60 -4.22 3.91
N ARG A 128 -12.29 -3.30 4.83
CA ARG A 128 -10.97 -2.66 5.00
C ARG A 128 -10.20 -3.26 6.17
N LEU A 129 -8.90 -3.43 5.99
CA LEU A 129 -7.98 -3.87 7.04
C LEU A 129 -7.20 -2.67 7.55
N ALA A 130 -7.38 -2.28 8.81
CA ALA A 130 -6.57 -1.23 9.41
C ALA A 130 -5.11 -1.70 9.55
N LEU A 131 -4.14 -0.88 9.13
CA LEU A 131 -2.71 -1.20 9.20
C LEU A 131 -1.94 -0.01 9.80
N PRO A 132 -2.14 0.28 11.10
CA PRO A 132 -1.52 1.43 11.77
C PRO A 132 0.00 1.34 11.77
N GLY A 133 0.68 2.44 11.44
CA GLY A 133 2.14 2.49 11.38
C GLY A 133 2.81 1.68 10.26
N VAL A 134 2.04 1.00 9.40
CA VAL A 134 2.59 0.28 8.25
C VAL A 134 2.87 1.26 7.12
N VAL A 135 4.13 1.38 6.72
CA VAL A 135 4.58 2.22 5.59
C VAL A 135 5.53 1.48 4.65
N SER A 136 6.06 0.33 5.06
CA SER A 136 7.06 -0.44 4.32
C SER A 136 6.63 -1.88 4.09
N ARG A 137 6.24 -2.22 2.84
CA ARG A 137 5.96 -3.60 2.45
C ARG A 137 7.06 -4.59 2.87
N LYS A 138 8.33 -4.25 2.60
CA LYS A 138 9.47 -5.17 2.86
C LYS A 138 9.70 -5.42 4.35
N LYS A 139 9.50 -4.41 5.20
CA LYS A 139 9.84 -4.51 6.63
C LYS A 139 8.65 -4.90 7.51
N GLN A 140 7.44 -4.53 7.12
CA GLN A 140 6.27 -4.57 7.99
C GLN A 140 5.13 -5.44 7.45
N VAL A 141 5.15 -5.81 6.17
CA VAL A 141 4.08 -6.60 5.54
C VAL A 141 4.57 -7.99 5.20
N VAL A 142 5.70 -8.10 4.51
CA VAL A 142 6.24 -9.38 4.05
C VAL A 142 6.59 -10.30 5.23
N PRO A 143 7.32 -9.88 6.28
CA PRO A 143 7.67 -10.78 7.39
C PRO A 143 6.47 -11.40 8.13
N PRO A 144 5.44 -10.63 8.57
CA PRO A 144 4.28 -11.24 9.22
C PRO A 144 3.50 -12.15 8.27
N MET A 145 3.32 -11.75 7.01
CA MET A 145 2.67 -12.59 6.00
C MET A 145 3.41 -13.92 5.80
N GLN A 146 4.74 -13.90 5.69
CA GLN A 146 5.53 -15.12 5.59
C GLN A 146 5.35 -16.00 6.82
N SER A 147 5.49 -15.45 8.03
CA SER A 147 5.30 -16.21 9.27
C SER A 147 3.93 -16.86 9.35
N THR A 148 2.86 -16.13 9.01
CA THR A 148 1.49 -16.66 9.07
C THR A 148 1.22 -17.73 8.00
N PHE A 149 1.81 -17.60 6.81
CA PHE A 149 1.59 -18.56 5.73
C PHE A 149 2.50 -19.79 5.80
N GLU A 150 3.70 -19.65 6.34
CA GLU A 150 4.71 -20.72 6.41
C GLU A 150 4.74 -21.46 7.75
N GLY A 151 4.25 -20.83 8.85
CA GLY A 151 4.25 -21.41 10.20
C GLY A 151 5.45 -20.96 11.02
#